data_AF-A0A1J5CDA7-F1
#
_entry.id   AF-A0A1J5CDA7-F1
#
_cell.length_a   1.000
_cell.length_b   1.000
_cell.length_c   1.000
_cell.angle_alpha   90.00
_cell.angle_beta   90.00
_cell.angle_gamma   90.00
#
_symmetry.space_group_name_H-M   'P 1'
#
loop_
_entity.id
_entity.type
_entity.pdbx_description
1 polymer ?
#
loop_
_entity_poly.entity_id
_entity_poly.type
_entity_poly.pdbx_seq_one_letter_code
_entity_poly.pdbx_strand_id
1 'polypeptide(L)'
;MAKRYRPASFKALIFIASCAIATGAAAQAAFEKSTASKATGWQQCSALRSDSVARLQCFDRWAAEQTWPDAPSPVAQQSPKTLQSPQGLQATAPVLITMTAPEVHNCKNPRFSELSRYWELEAGSDCGTFGIRGYQPISLSWIGSDSVNTQPTSPSPDHTAESPLSFKNSELRIGLSVRTKIAQGLLTQNEPLKRDSVWFAYSQESNWQILSGDLSRPFRTTDHQPELIYIYPLEAPLPWGWQLRYAGLSLNHQSNGQPLPLSRSWNRTMLLAGMEKNQAFYLFGKLWYRTPEDAKDDDNPDISDLIGRAELAGYWHVNPDHTLGVTLRHSLRANGNGSVRLEWLRNFDHSGFVGNNSGLRLHTQLFSGYGDSLVDYNRRRTVLSVGLSLVDW
;
A
#
# COMPACT_ATOMS: atom_id res chain seq x y z
N MET A 1 10.94 60.50 9.73
CA MET A 1 10.50 60.29 8.33
C MET A 1 9.61 59.04 8.29
N ALA A 2 8.30 59.23 8.32
CA ALA A 2 7.31 58.14 8.37
C ALA A 2 6.90 57.74 6.95
N LYS A 3 7.10 56.47 6.57
CA LYS A 3 6.58 55.90 5.31
C LYS A 3 5.28 55.16 5.58
N ARG A 4 4.23 55.64 4.91
CA ARG A 4 2.85 55.13 4.93
C ARG A 4 2.77 53.77 4.23
N TYR A 5 2.12 52.81 4.90
CA TYR A 5 1.58 51.60 4.31
C TYR A 5 0.26 51.91 3.56
N ARG A 6 0.10 51.36 2.36
CA ARG A 6 -1.17 51.28 1.63
C ARG A 6 -1.64 49.82 1.63
N PRO A 7 -2.91 49.51 1.96
CA PRO A 7 -3.45 48.17 1.75
C PRO A 7 -4.03 48.02 0.33
N ALA A 8 -3.79 46.87 -0.28
CA ALA A 8 -4.38 46.46 -1.55
C ALA A 8 -5.70 45.72 -1.29
N SER A 9 -6.77 46.18 -1.95
CA SER A 9 -8.12 45.61 -1.86
C SER A 9 -8.24 44.31 -2.67
N PHE A 10 -8.56 43.20 -2.01
CA PHE A 10 -9.01 41.96 -2.66
C PHE A 10 -10.51 42.04 -2.92
N LYS A 11 -10.93 41.96 -4.19
CA LYS A 11 -12.33 41.81 -4.59
C LYS A 11 -12.69 40.33 -4.66
N ALA A 12 -13.63 39.89 -3.83
CA ALA A 12 -14.29 38.60 -3.94
C ALA A 12 -15.47 38.70 -4.92
N LEU A 13 -15.52 37.83 -5.93
CA LEU A 13 -16.71 37.64 -6.78
C LEU A 13 -17.53 36.48 -6.22
N ILE A 14 -18.73 36.79 -5.77
CA ILE A 14 -19.80 35.84 -5.43
C ILE A 14 -20.73 35.79 -6.66
N PHE A 15 -20.90 34.60 -7.25
CA PHE A 15 -21.96 34.36 -8.24
C PHE A 15 -23.15 33.69 -7.55
N ILE A 16 -24.21 34.47 -7.34
CA ILE A 16 -25.56 34.00 -7.01
C ILE A 16 -26.36 34.10 -8.32
N ALA A 17 -26.89 32.98 -8.80
CA ALA A 17 -27.89 32.95 -9.86
C ALA A 17 -29.19 32.37 -9.30
N SER A 18 -30.12 33.28 -9.02
CA SER A 18 -31.52 33.01 -8.72
C SER A 18 -32.33 33.17 -10.01
N CYS A 19 -33.20 32.23 -10.34
CA CYS A 19 -34.39 32.50 -11.15
C CYS A 19 -35.52 31.53 -10.74
N ALA A 20 -36.60 32.13 -10.23
CA ALA A 20 -37.95 31.56 -10.14
C ALA A 20 -38.63 31.71 -11.54
N ILE A 21 -39.79 31.18 -11.92
CA ILE A 21 -41.11 31.03 -11.29
C ILE A 21 -41.92 29.97 -12.09
N ALA A 22 -42.77 29.24 -11.35
CA ALA A 22 -44.03 28.54 -11.63
C ALA A 22 -44.58 28.35 -13.07
N THR A 23 -45.23 27.19 -13.27
CA THR A 23 -46.70 27.09 -13.48
C THR A 23 -47.17 25.65 -13.29
N GLY A 24 -48.28 25.46 -12.57
CA GLY A 24 -48.99 24.20 -12.49
C GLY A 24 -49.94 24.00 -13.68
N ALA A 25 -50.15 22.74 -14.07
CA ALA A 25 -51.32 22.30 -14.83
C ALA A 25 -51.59 20.84 -14.47
N ALA A 26 -52.77 20.59 -13.90
CA ALA A 26 -53.35 19.27 -13.78
C ALA A 26 -53.94 18.87 -15.13
N ALA A 27 -53.65 17.66 -15.61
CA ALA A 27 -54.39 17.02 -16.69
C ALA A 27 -54.47 15.51 -16.41
N GLN A 28 -55.72 15.02 -16.42
CA GLN A 28 -56.12 13.62 -16.34
C GLN A 28 -55.87 12.89 -17.66
N ALA A 29 -56.11 11.57 -17.62
CA ALA A 29 -56.12 10.55 -18.69
C ALA A 29 -54.78 9.80 -18.83
N ALA A 30 -54.73 8.47 -18.96
CA ALA A 30 -55.75 7.45 -19.10
C ALA A 30 -55.19 6.13 -18.56
N PHE A 31 -56.08 5.24 -18.11
CA PHE A 31 -55.76 3.85 -17.81
C PHE A 31 -55.47 3.13 -19.14
N GLU A 32 -54.20 3.03 -19.52
CA GLU A 32 -53.78 2.09 -20.56
C GLU A 32 -53.62 0.71 -19.94
N LYS A 33 -54.51 -0.21 -20.36
CA LYS A 33 -54.29 -1.64 -20.24
C LYS A 33 -53.05 -2.02 -21.06
N SER A 34 -51.89 -2.07 -20.43
CA SER A 34 -50.74 -2.76 -21.00
C SER A 34 -50.84 -4.25 -20.69
N THR A 35 -50.99 -5.00 -21.76
CA THR A 35 -50.99 -6.46 -21.83
C THR A 35 -49.80 -7.04 -21.08
N ALA A 36 -50.10 -7.95 -20.14
CA ALA A 36 -49.13 -8.76 -19.44
C ALA A 36 -48.27 -9.56 -20.45
N SER A 37 -47.09 -9.04 -20.76
CA SER A 37 -45.95 -9.90 -21.08
C SER A 37 -45.49 -10.51 -19.76
N LYS A 38 -45.56 -11.84 -19.64
CA LYS A 38 -45.03 -12.59 -18.50
C LYS A 38 -43.53 -12.31 -18.38
N ALA A 39 -43.16 -11.35 -17.54
CA ALA A 39 -41.78 -11.16 -17.09
C ALA A 39 -41.33 -12.46 -16.38
N THR A 40 -40.19 -13.01 -16.77
CA THR A 40 -39.67 -14.26 -16.17
C THR A 40 -39.29 -14.00 -14.73
N GLY A 41 -39.71 -14.84 -13.79
CA GLY A 41 -39.76 -14.57 -12.35
C GLY A 41 -38.58 -13.80 -11.72
N TRP A 42 -37.34 -14.04 -12.15
CA TRP A 42 -36.16 -13.30 -11.65
C TRP A 42 -36.19 -11.79 -11.93
N GLN A 43 -36.86 -11.37 -13.00
CA GLN A 43 -36.96 -9.97 -13.42
C GLN A 43 -37.76 -9.14 -12.40
N GLN A 44 -38.78 -9.73 -11.78
CA GLN A 44 -39.56 -9.09 -10.72
C GLN A 44 -38.72 -8.85 -9.46
N CYS A 45 -37.85 -9.78 -9.11
CA CYS A 45 -36.91 -9.60 -8.01
C CYS A 45 -35.90 -8.47 -8.31
N SER A 46 -35.43 -8.35 -9.57
CA SER A 46 -34.50 -7.29 -9.96
C SER A 46 -35.06 -5.85 -9.87
N ALA A 47 -36.39 -5.70 -9.83
CA ALA A 47 -37.07 -4.42 -9.69
C ALA A 47 -37.07 -3.88 -8.25
N LEU A 48 -36.81 -4.73 -7.25
CA LEU A 48 -36.75 -4.36 -5.82
C LEU A 48 -35.42 -3.67 -5.48
N ARG A 49 -35.14 -2.51 -6.09
CA ARG A 49 -33.83 -1.83 -5.97
C ARG A 49 -33.62 -1.12 -4.64
N SER A 50 -34.69 -0.71 -3.97
CA SER A 50 -34.66 0.08 -2.74
C SER A 50 -34.72 -0.75 -1.45
N ASP A 51 -34.97 -2.05 -1.55
CA ASP A 51 -35.07 -2.96 -0.41
C ASP A 51 -34.26 -4.24 -0.69
N SER A 52 -33.04 -4.28 -0.16
CA SER A 52 -32.08 -5.36 -0.40
C SER A 52 -32.52 -6.68 0.22
N VAL A 53 -33.22 -6.64 1.36
CA VAL A 53 -33.67 -7.83 2.08
C VAL A 53 -34.87 -8.45 1.36
N ALA A 54 -35.86 -7.64 0.96
CA ALA A 54 -36.98 -8.10 0.17
C ALA A 54 -36.54 -8.64 -1.20
N ARG A 55 -35.53 -8.00 -1.81
CA ARG A 55 -34.93 -8.48 -3.06
C ARG A 55 -34.30 -9.86 -2.92
N LEU A 56 -33.52 -10.07 -1.86
CA LEU A 56 -32.86 -11.35 -1.61
C LEU A 56 -33.88 -12.48 -1.42
N GLN A 57 -34.86 -12.27 -0.53
CA GLN A 57 -35.93 -13.25 -0.27
C GLN A 57 -36.77 -13.58 -1.51
N CYS A 58 -36.87 -12.66 -2.46
CA CYS A 58 -37.53 -12.90 -3.75
C CYS A 58 -36.71 -13.85 -4.62
N PHE A 59 -35.39 -13.63 -4.72
CA PHE A 59 -34.50 -14.51 -5.48
C PHE A 59 -34.41 -15.92 -4.87
N ASP A 60 -34.40 -16.04 -3.54
CA ASP A 60 -34.38 -17.33 -2.85
C ASP A 60 -35.62 -18.16 -3.18
N ARG A 61 -36.80 -17.54 -3.18
CA ARG A 61 -38.06 -18.19 -3.57
C ARG A 61 -38.07 -18.57 -5.04
N TRP A 62 -37.67 -17.65 -5.92
CA TRP A 62 -37.60 -17.92 -7.35
C TRP A 62 -36.67 -19.09 -7.68
N ALA A 63 -35.52 -19.19 -6.99
CA ALA A 63 -34.56 -20.27 -7.16
C ALA A 63 -35.11 -21.61 -6.65
N ALA A 64 -35.82 -21.62 -5.52
CA ALA A 64 -36.47 -22.82 -4.97
C ALA A 64 -37.59 -23.36 -5.87
N GLU A 65 -38.21 -22.50 -6.69
CA GLU A 65 -39.23 -22.88 -7.67
C GLU A 65 -38.64 -23.43 -8.98
N GLN A 66 -37.32 -23.33 -9.20
CA GLN A 66 -36.69 -23.94 -10.37
C GLN A 66 -36.50 -25.44 -10.12
N THR A 67 -37.24 -26.28 -10.84
CA THR A 67 -36.95 -27.72 -10.91
C THR A 67 -35.74 -27.92 -11.82
N TRP A 68 -34.60 -28.22 -11.22
CA TRP A 68 -33.42 -28.68 -11.95
C TRP A 68 -33.64 -30.15 -12.34
N PRO A 69 -33.28 -30.58 -13.57
CA PRO A 69 -33.31 -32.00 -13.90
C PRO A 69 -32.41 -32.77 -12.94
N ASP A 70 -32.96 -33.80 -12.29
CA ASP A 70 -32.14 -34.75 -11.52
C ASP A 70 -31.09 -35.36 -12.44
N ALA A 71 -29.84 -35.39 -11.97
CA ALA A 71 -28.79 -36.18 -12.62
C ALA A 71 -29.24 -37.67 -12.62
N PRO A 72 -29.05 -38.41 -13.74
CA PRO A 72 -29.52 -39.78 -13.82
C PRO A 72 -28.86 -40.64 -12.73
N SER A 73 -29.70 -41.29 -11.93
CA SER A 73 -29.27 -42.28 -10.93
C SER A 73 -28.80 -43.57 -11.62
N PRO A 74 -27.69 -44.19 -11.19
CA PRO A 74 -27.22 -45.44 -11.77
C PRO A 74 -28.14 -46.60 -11.37
N VAL A 75 -28.47 -47.41 -12.37
CA VAL A 75 -29.28 -48.64 -12.25
C VAL A 75 -28.55 -49.63 -11.34
N ALA A 76 -29.26 -50.16 -10.34
CA ALA A 76 -28.79 -51.26 -9.51
C ALA A 76 -28.59 -52.53 -10.34
N GLN A 77 -27.37 -53.06 -10.36
CA GLN A 77 -27.10 -54.44 -10.79
C GLN A 77 -26.37 -55.21 -9.69
N GLN A 78 -26.83 -56.45 -9.54
CA GLN A 78 -26.54 -57.42 -8.49
C GLN A 78 -25.07 -57.87 -8.51
N SER A 79 -24.46 -58.01 -7.32
CA SER A 79 -23.36 -58.98 -7.10
C SER A 79 -23.96 -60.39 -7.02
N PRO A 80 -23.27 -61.50 -7.40
CA PRO A 80 -21.83 -61.72 -7.19
C PRO A 80 -21.09 -62.55 -8.25
N LYS A 81 -19.75 -62.40 -8.32
CA LYS A 81 -18.75 -63.49 -8.21
C LYS A 81 -17.34 -62.96 -8.46
N THR A 82 -16.47 -63.24 -7.50
CA THR A 82 -15.01 -63.11 -7.56
C THR A 82 -14.43 -63.97 -8.68
N LEU A 83 -13.70 -63.35 -9.61
CA LEU A 83 -12.69 -63.99 -10.45
C LEU A 83 -11.62 -62.95 -10.82
N GLN A 84 -10.38 -63.39 -10.79
CA GLN A 84 -9.14 -62.63 -10.71
C GLN A 84 -8.87 -61.74 -11.94
N SER A 85 -8.27 -60.57 -11.70
CA SER A 85 -7.74 -59.67 -12.73
C SER A 85 -6.36 -60.13 -13.23
N PRO A 86 -6.09 -60.06 -14.55
CA PRO A 86 -4.78 -59.66 -15.06
C PRO A 86 -4.77 -58.16 -15.34
N GLN A 87 -3.57 -57.59 -15.25
CA GLN A 87 -3.23 -56.18 -15.21
C GLN A 87 -3.77 -55.36 -16.40
N GLY A 88 -4.20 -54.12 -16.12
CA GLY A 88 -4.49 -53.10 -17.12
C GLY A 88 -4.91 -51.78 -16.50
N LEU A 89 -4.03 -50.77 -16.61
CA LEU A 89 -4.28 -49.30 -16.59
C LEU A 89 -5.44 -48.80 -15.70
N GLN A 90 -5.11 -48.24 -14.54
CA GLN A 90 -6.04 -47.45 -13.74
C GLN A 90 -6.52 -46.22 -14.52
N ALA A 91 -7.79 -46.21 -14.93
CA ALA A 91 -8.49 -45.00 -15.31
C ALA A 91 -8.70 -44.15 -14.04
N THR A 92 -8.12 -42.96 -13.99
CA THR A 92 -8.37 -41.98 -12.95
C THR A 92 -9.87 -41.63 -12.94
N ALA A 93 -10.51 -41.77 -11.78
CA ALA A 93 -11.87 -41.31 -11.56
C ALA A 93 -12.00 -39.84 -11.99
N PRO A 94 -13.10 -39.42 -12.64
CA PRO A 94 -13.30 -38.02 -12.96
C PRO A 94 -13.30 -37.23 -11.65
N VAL A 95 -12.38 -36.27 -11.55
CA VAL A 95 -12.37 -35.26 -10.50
C VAL A 95 -13.72 -34.54 -10.59
N LEU A 96 -14.61 -34.81 -9.64
CA LEU A 96 -15.81 -34.03 -9.47
C LEU A 96 -15.37 -32.65 -8.98
N ILE A 97 -15.18 -31.71 -9.90
CA ILE A 97 -15.00 -30.31 -9.56
C ILE A 97 -16.38 -29.81 -9.11
N THR A 98 -16.69 -29.94 -7.83
CA THR A 98 -17.72 -29.11 -7.20
C THR A 98 -17.21 -27.68 -7.22
N MET A 99 -17.54 -26.95 -8.30
CA MET A 99 -17.39 -25.50 -8.36
C MET A 99 -18.46 -24.85 -7.49
N THR A 100 -18.32 -24.94 -6.17
CA THR A 100 -18.90 -23.92 -5.31
C THR A 100 -18.17 -22.62 -5.65
N ALA A 101 -18.90 -21.66 -6.24
CA ALA A 101 -18.40 -20.31 -6.45
C ALA A 101 -17.91 -19.74 -5.11
N PRO A 102 -16.72 -19.12 -5.01
CA PRO A 102 -16.33 -18.41 -3.81
C PRO A 102 -17.37 -17.32 -3.51
N GLU A 103 -18.01 -17.41 -2.35
CA GLU A 103 -19.21 -16.63 -2.00
C GLU A 103 -18.89 -15.16 -1.68
N VAL A 104 -17.62 -14.85 -1.42
CA VAL A 104 -17.13 -13.53 -1.00
C VAL A 104 -15.98 -13.08 -1.89
N HIS A 105 -16.01 -11.80 -2.27
CA HIS A 105 -14.88 -11.07 -2.86
C HIS A 105 -13.64 -11.15 -1.95
N ASN A 106 -12.69 -12.03 -2.28
CA ASN A 106 -11.47 -12.23 -1.51
C ASN A 106 -10.30 -11.51 -2.18
N CYS A 107 -10.14 -10.22 -1.87
CA CYS A 107 -9.03 -9.41 -2.38
C CYS A 107 -7.64 -9.90 -1.92
N LYS A 108 -7.58 -10.73 -0.86
CA LYS A 108 -6.36 -11.38 -0.35
C LYS A 108 -6.10 -12.76 -0.97
N ASN A 109 -6.78 -13.10 -2.08
CA ASN A 109 -6.62 -14.41 -2.71
C ASN A 109 -5.19 -14.61 -3.25
N PRO A 110 -4.44 -15.64 -2.76
CA PRO A 110 -3.04 -15.86 -3.13
C PRO A 110 -2.84 -16.27 -4.61
N ARG A 111 -3.92 -16.48 -5.37
CA ARG A 111 -3.84 -16.65 -6.84
C ARG A 111 -3.37 -15.38 -7.55
N PHE A 112 -3.64 -14.20 -7.00
CA PHE A 112 -3.07 -12.94 -7.48
C PHE A 112 -1.66 -12.79 -6.93
N SER A 113 -0.75 -12.15 -7.68
CA SER A 113 0.61 -11.93 -7.20
C SER A 113 0.65 -10.97 -6.00
N GLU A 114 1.75 -10.98 -5.25
CA GLU A 114 1.92 -10.05 -4.13
C GLU A 114 1.82 -8.58 -4.56
N LEU A 115 2.40 -8.18 -5.71
CA LEU A 115 2.24 -6.81 -6.21
C LEU A 115 0.80 -6.47 -6.57
N SER A 116 0.07 -7.44 -7.16
CA SER A 116 -1.34 -7.25 -7.50
C SER A 116 -2.18 -7.06 -6.25
N ARG A 117 -1.96 -7.84 -5.19
CA ARG A 117 -2.68 -7.68 -3.91
C ARG A 117 -2.23 -6.43 -3.16
N TYR A 118 -0.94 -6.11 -3.19
CA TYR A 118 -0.40 -4.95 -2.49
C TYR A 118 -0.92 -3.65 -3.09
N TRP A 119 -0.90 -3.46 -4.41
CA TRP A 119 -1.45 -2.24 -5.03
C TRP A 119 -2.88 -2.37 -5.51
N GLU A 120 -3.51 -3.52 -5.29
CA GLU A 120 -4.89 -3.80 -5.66
C GLU A 120 -5.14 -3.52 -7.15
N LEU A 121 -4.24 -4.06 -7.98
CA LEU A 121 -4.06 -3.72 -9.40
C LEU A 121 -5.17 -4.29 -10.30
N GLU A 122 -5.91 -5.27 -9.82
CA GLU A 122 -6.89 -6.04 -10.58
C GLU A 122 -8.24 -6.05 -9.85
N ALA A 123 -9.32 -6.25 -10.61
CA ALA A 123 -10.66 -6.31 -10.03
C ALA A 123 -10.81 -7.38 -8.94
N GLY A 124 -10.08 -8.52 -9.05
CA GLY A 124 -10.10 -9.58 -8.06
C GLY A 124 -9.18 -9.37 -6.85
N SER A 125 -8.26 -8.40 -6.91
CA SER A 125 -7.39 -8.01 -5.81
C SER A 125 -7.81 -6.69 -5.14
N ASP A 126 -8.93 -6.11 -5.53
CA ASP A 126 -9.44 -4.82 -5.04
C ASP A 126 -10.13 -4.91 -3.67
N CYS A 127 -9.51 -4.47 -2.58
CA CYS A 127 -10.15 -4.44 -1.26
C CYS A 127 -11.07 -3.21 -1.03
N GLY A 128 -11.37 -2.41 -2.06
CA GLY A 128 -12.27 -1.25 -1.98
C GLY A 128 -11.61 0.03 -1.44
N THR A 129 -12.37 1.12 -1.31
CA THR A 129 -11.84 2.41 -0.83
C THR A 129 -11.97 2.57 0.69
N PHE A 130 -11.21 3.50 1.26
CA PHE A 130 -11.26 3.96 2.66
C PHE A 130 -10.88 2.95 3.76
N GLY A 131 -10.67 1.67 3.42
CA GLY A 131 -10.01 0.72 4.33
C GLY A 131 -8.55 1.10 4.63
N ILE A 132 -8.07 0.78 5.83
CA ILE A 132 -6.66 1.00 6.21
C ILE A 132 -5.87 -0.28 5.92
N ARG A 133 -4.73 -0.15 5.25
CA ARG A 133 -3.75 -1.23 5.00
C ARG A 133 -2.40 -0.86 5.57
N GLY A 134 -1.54 -1.86 5.79
CA GLY A 134 -0.11 -1.61 5.95
C GLY A 134 0.49 -0.98 4.68
N TYR A 135 1.51 -0.13 4.85
CA TYR A 135 2.26 0.44 3.72
C TYR A 135 3.74 0.03 3.76
N GLN A 136 4.54 0.61 4.64
CA GLN A 136 5.87 0.11 5.01
C GLN A 136 5.74 -0.82 6.23
N PRO A 137 6.79 -1.60 6.58
CA PRO A 137 6.75 -2.45 7.78
C PRO A 137 6.41 -1.65 9.04
N ILE A 138 5.38 -2.08 9.77
CA ILE A 138 5.06 -1.55 11.11
C ILE A 138 5.96 -2.30 12.08
N SER A 139 6.89 -1.62 12.74
CA SER A 139 8.00 -2.29 13.41
C SER A 139 8.33 -1.72 14.78
N LEU A 140 8.90 -2.59 15.61
CA LEU A 140 9.57 -2.22 16.84
C LEU A 140 10.92 -2.94 16.87
N SER A 141 12.00 -2.19 16.88
CA SER A 141 13.35 -2.76 16.86
C SER A 141 14.30 -2.09 17.84
N TRP A 142 15.27 -2.87 18.28
CA TRP A 142 16.46 -2.35 18.91
C TRP A 142 17.47 -1.98 17.84
N ILE A 143 18.02 -0.77 17.91
CA ILE A 143 19.10 -0.35 17.02
C ILE A 143 20.40 -0.14 17.78
N GLY A 144 21.50 -0.50 17.12
CA GLY A 144 22.87 -0.18 17.52
C GLY A 144 23.62 0.41 16.34
N SER A 145 24.38 1.47 16.57
CA SER A 145 25.07 2.22 15.52
C SER A 145 26.54 2.48 15.83
N ASP A 146 27.33 2.69 14.77
CA ASP A 146 28.73 3.12 14.89
C ASP A 146 28.85 4.54 15.45
N SER A 147 27.85 5.39 15.25
CA SER A 147 27.82 6.74 15.77
C SER A 147 26.41 7.31 15.92
N VAL A 148 26.25 8.32 16.77
CA VAL A 148 25.02 9.10 16.95
C VAL A 148 25.29 10.60 16.76
N ASN A 149 24.34 11.34 16.19
CA ASN A 149 24.45 12.78 16.03
C ASN A 149 24.07 13.51 17.31
N THR A 150 25.09 14.00 18.01
CA THR A 150 24.94 14.71 19.29
C THR A 150 24.67 16.20 19.10
N GLN A 151 25.05 16.78 17.96
CA GLN A 151 24.87 18.20 17.63
C GLN A 151 24.57 18.36 16.13
N PRO A 152 23.31 18.13 15.70
CA PRO A 152 22.94 18.21 14.29
C PRO A 152 23.16 19.60 13.69
N THR A 153 23.61 19.63 12.44
CA THR A 153 23.84 20.85 11.65
C THR A 153 23.29 20.70 10.24
N SER A 154 23.02 21.80 9.57
CA SER A 154 22.83 21.86 8.11
C SER A 154 23.51 23.13 7.57
N PRO A 155 23.71 23.25 6.25
CA PRO A 155 24.28 24.46 5.65
C PRO A 155 23.40 25.71 5.78
N SER A 156 22.13 25.55 6.16
CA SER A 156 21.19 26.66 6.28
C SER A 156 21.46 27.52 7.53
N PRO A 157 21.29 28.85 7.45
CA PRO A 157 21.42 29.73 8.62
C PRO A 157 20.52 29.26 9.77
N ASP A 158 21.00 29.35 11.02
CA ASP A 158 20.23 28.99 12.22
C ASP A 158 19.83 27.50 12.35
N HIS A 159 20.42 26.59 11.57
CA HIS A 159 20.14 25.14 11.61
C HIS A 159 21.23 24.29 12.31
N THR A 160 21.94 24.91 13.25
CA THR A 160 22.96 24.26 14.08
C THR A 160 22.48 24.15 15.51
N ALA A 161 22.40 22.93 16.04
CA ALA A 161 22.05 22.70 17.43
C ALA A 161 22.97 23.49 18.37
N GLU A 162 22.38 24.23 19.31
CA GLU A 162 23.11 25.17 20.17
C GLU A 162 24.15 24.48 21.06
N SER A 163 23.83 23.28 21.55
CA SER A 163 24.72 22.49 22.40
C SER A 163 24.59 20.99 22.08
N PRO A 164 25.67 20.22 22.27
CA PRO A 164 25.62 18.78 22.09
C PRO A 164 24.83 18.09 23.22
N LEU A 165 24.03 17.09 22.85
CA LEU A 165 23.40 16.17 23.80
C LEU A 165 24.14 14.82 23.77
N SER A 166 24.43 14.27 24.96
CA SER A 166 25.15 13.01 25.14
C SER A 166 24.29 11.78 24.84
N PHE A 167 23.76 11.69 23.61
CA PHE A 167 22.99 10.55 23.14
C PHE A 167 23.83 9.27 23.12
N LYS A 168 23.17 8.14 23.32
CA LYS A 168 23.76 6.81 23.18
C LYS A 168 23.64 6.34 21.73
N ASN A 169 24.59 5.52 21.31
CA ASN A 169 24.59 4.87 19.99
C ASN A 169 23.53 3.77 19.83
N SER A 170 22.76 3.49 20.88
CA SER A 170 21.75 2.46 20.91
C SER A 170 20.40 3.06 21.31
N GLU A 171 19.38 2.74 20.54
CA GLU A 171 18.06 3.36 20.61
C GLU A 171 16.98 2.28 20.39
N LEU A 172 15.76 2.55 20.82
CA LEU A 172 14.59 1.83 20.34
C LEU A 172 14.07 2.54 19.10
N ARG A 173 13.86 1.84 17.99
CA ARG A 173 13.27 2.37 16.76
C ARG A 173 11.85 1.86 16.60
N ILE A 174 10.93 2.77 16.34
CA ILE A 174 9.50 2.51 16.15
C ILE A 174 9.11 2.94 14.75
N GLY A 175 8.58 2.02 13.94
CA GLY A 175 8.04 2.29 12.61
C GLY A 175 6.53 2.12 12.59
N LEU A 176 5.81 3.14 12.12
CA LEU A 176 4.37 3.08 11.88
C LEU A 176 4.11 3.49 10.44
N SER A 177 3.37 2.70 9.67
CA SER A 177 3.11 3.03 8.28
C SER A 177 1.82 2.43 7.77
N VAL A 178 0.94 3.29 7.29
CA VAL A 178 -0.39 2.93 6.82
C VAL A 178 -0.71 3.63 5.51
N ARG A 179 -1.63 3.04 4.74
CA ARG A 179 -2.22 3.68 3.58
C ARG A 179 -3.69 3.35 3.44
N THR A 180 -4.40 4.19 2.71
CA THR A 180 -5.79 3.98 2.34
C THR A 180 -6.02 4.36 0.89
N LYS A 181 -6.79 3.53 0.18
CA LYS A 181 -7.19 3.82 -1.20
C LYS A 181 -8.33 4.84 -1.16
N ILE A 182 -8.13 6.02 -1.74
CA ILE A 182 -9.10 7.11 -1.70
C ILE A 182 -9.92 7.24 -3.00
N ALA A 183 -9.38 6.77 -4.12
CA ALA A 183 -10.08 6.72 -5.41
C ALA A 183 -9.56 5.56 -6.26
N GLN A 184 -10.38 5.10 -7.21
CA GLN A 184 -10.01 4.00 -8.10
C GLN A 184 -10.78 4.01 -9.41
N GLY A 185 -10.26 3.32 -10.43
CA GLY A 185 -10.90 3.23 -11.74
C GLY A 185 -10.98 4.60 -12.44
N LEU A 186 -9.97 5.45 -12.29
CA LEU A 186 -9.98 6.80 -12.86
C LEU A 186 -9.71 6.76 -14.37
N LEU A 187 -8.64 6.08 -14.76
CA LEU A 187 -8.22 5.88 -16.15
C LEU A 187 -8.57 4.48 -16.68
N THR A 188 -8.85 3.50 -15.81
CA THR A 188 -9.18 2.12 -16.21
C THR A 188 -10.69 1.84 -16.29
N GLN A 189 -11.54 2.86 -16.48
CA GLN A 189 -13.01 2.73 -16.49
C GLN A 189 -13.53 1.71 -17.51
N ASN A 190 -12.86 1.59 -18.65
CA ASN A 190 -13.22 0.69 -19.75
C ASN A 190 -12.43 -0.63 -19.74
N GLU A 191 -11.61 -0.87 -18.71
CA GLU A 191 -10.81 -2.09 -18.56
C GLU A 191 -11.29 -2.88 -17.33
N PRO A 192 -12.25 -3.82 -17.49
CA PRO A 192 -12.95 -4.43 -16.36
C PRO A 192 -12.05 -5.23 -15.41
N LEU A 193 -10.91 -5.71 -15.90
CA LEU A 193 -9.94 -6.48 -15.10
C LEU A 193 -8.93 -5.60 -14.36
N LYS A 194 -8.70 -4.36 -14.80
CA LYS A 194 -7.66 -3.48 -14.24
C LYS A 194 -8.24 -2.45 -13.27
N ARG A 195 -7.47 -2.13 -12.24
CA ARG A 195 -7.84 -1.13 -11.25
C ARG A 195 -6.67 -0.20 -10.96
N ASP A 196 -6.68 0.97 -11.60
CA ASP A 196 -5.84 2.09 -11.16
C ASP A 196 -6.41 2.71 -9.89
N SER A 197 -5.55 3.40 -9.13
CA SER A 197 -5.92 3.88 -7.80
C SER A 197 -5.10 5.06 -7.33
N VAL A 198 -5.75 5.92 -6.52
CA VAL A 198 -5.11 6.96 -5.73
C VAL A 198 -5.12 6.52 -4.27
N TRP A 199 -3.98 6.69 -3.61
CA TRP A 199 -3.74 6.32 -2.23
C TRP A 199 -3.27 7.53 -1.44
N PHE A 200 -3.76 7.65 -0.22
CA PHE A 200 -3.11 8.44 0.81
C PHE A 200 -2.31 7.50 1.70
N ALA A 201 -1.06 7.83 1.98
CA ALA A 201 -0.22 7.08 2.90
C ALA A 201 0.42 7.99 3.93
N TYR A 202 0.73 7.43 5.10
CA TYR A 202 1.47 8.10 6.14
C TYR A 202 2.44 7.10 6.77
N SER A 203 3.73 7.45 6.76
CA SER A 203 4.78 6.72 7.46
C SER A 203 5.42 7.59 8.53
N GLN A 204 5.80 6.97 9.64
CA GLN A 204 6.52 7.60 10.73
C GLN A 204 7.62 6.65 11.22
N GLU A 205 8.82 7.20 11.43
CA GLU A 205 9.91 6.48 12.10
C GLU A 205 10.41 7.32 13.28
N SER A 206 10.49 6.72 14.47
CA SER A 206 10.93 7.39 15.69
C SER A 206 12.11 6.65 16.31
N ASN A 207 13.20 7.37 16.62
CA ASN A 207 14.34 6.86 17.37
C ASN A 207 14.29 7.36 18.82
N TRP A 208 14.15 6.43 19.75
CA TRP A 208 13.93 6.70 21.17
C TRP A 208 15.14 6.32 22.02
N GLN A 209 15.69 7.29 22.74
CA GLN A 209 16.81 7.13 23.66
C GLN A 209 16.36 6.51 25.00
N ILE A 210 15.66 5.37 24.95
CA ILE A 210 15.04 4.74 26.13
C ILE A 210 16.05 4.39 27.24
N LEU A 211 17.32 4.17 26.89
CA LEU A 211 18.41 3.89 27.84
C LEU A 211 19.12 5.14 28.37
N SER A 212 18.79 6.33 27.89
CA SER A 212 19.48 7.57 28.26
C SER A 212 18.76 8.22 29.45
N GLY A 213 18.91 7.59 30.62
CA GLY A 213 18.32 8.06 31.88
C GLY A 213 18.70 9.49 32.23
N ASP A 214 19.96 9.86 32.02
CA ASP A 214 20.50 11.20 32.32
C ASP A 214 19.90 12.31 31.43
N LEU A 215 19.29 11.93 30.30
CA LEU A 215 18.57 12.84 29.39
C LEU A 215 17.04 12.74 29.55
N SER A 216 16.55 12.02 30.56
CA SER A 216 15.11 11.72 30.74
C SER A 216 14.50 10.91 29.58
N ARG A 217 15.31 10.06 28.93
CA ARG A 217 14.86 9.11 27.88
C ARG A 217 14.07 9.78 26.74
N PRO A 218 14.64 10.78 26.04
CA PRO A 218 13.91 11.55 25.04
C PRO A 218 13.81 10.78 23.71
N PHE A 219 12.82 11.10 22.88
CA PHE A 219 12.93 10.80 21.45
C PHE A 219 14.01 11.70 20.84
N ARG A 220 14.98 11.11 20.15
CA ARG A 220 16.04 11.88 19.48
C ARG A 220 15.52 12.48 18.18
N THR A 221 14.73 11.73 17.43
CA THR A 221 14.09 12.19 16.19
C THR A 221 12.83 11.39 15.92
N THR A 222 11.88 12.04 15.27
CA THR A 222 10.71 11.40 14.66
C THR A 222 10.54 12.00 13.28
N ASP A 223 10.58 11.17 12.25
CA ASP A 223 10.37 11.60 10.87
C ASP A 223 8.94 11.26 10.46
N HIS A 224 8.22 12.24 9.94
CA HIS A 224 6.85 12.16 9.44
C HIS A 224 6.85 12.21 7.91
N GLN A 225 6.19 11.25 7.25
CA GLN A 225 6.20 11.13 5.79
C GLN A 225 4.79 10.85 5.23
N PRO A 226 3.95 11.87 5.04
CA PRO A 226 2.72 11.74 4.27
C PRO A 226 2.98 11.67 2.76
N GLU A 227 2.18 10.87 2.05
CA GLU A 227 2.25 10.69 0.60
C GLU A 227 0.86 10.65 -0.05
N LEU A 228 0.76 11.23 -1.25
CA LEU A 228 -0.36 11.03 -2.17
C LEU A 228 0.16 10.29 -3.40
N ILE A 229 -0.31 9.06 -3.62
CA ILE A 229 0.27 8.13 -4.58
C ILE A 229 -0.79 7.74 -5.60
N TYR A 230 -0.50 7.92 -6.89
CA TYR A 230 -1.27 7.34 -7.98
C TYR A 230 -0.54 6.13 -8.55
N ILE A 231 -1.25 5.02 -8.71
CA ILE A 231 -0.73 3.77 -9.27
C ILE A 231 -1.59 3.35 -10.46
N TYR A 232 -0.92 3.06 -11.57
CA TYR A 232 -1.52 2.53 -12.78
C TYR A 232 -1.06 1.08 -13.01
N PRO A 233 -1.99 0.12 -13.15
CA PRO A 233 -1.67 -1.28 -13.37
C PRO A 233 -1.10 -1.51 -14.77
N LEU A 234 -0.05 -2.30 -14.84
CA LEU A 234 0.62 -2.73 -16.07
C LEU A 234 0.71 -4.26 -16.09
N GLU A 235 0.73 -4.82 -17.30
CA GLU A 235 0.95 -6.26 -17.54
C GLU A 235 1.94 -6.40 -18.70
N ALA A 236 3.13 -5.80 -18.53
CA ALA A 236 4.12 -5.75 -19.59
C ALA A 236 5.22 -6.80 -19.35
N PRO A 237 5.36 -7.82 -20.23
CA PRO A 237 6.44 -8.77 -20.14
C PRO A 237 7.79 -8.11 -20.46
N LEU A 238 8.79 -8.44 -19.66
CA LEU A 238 10.18 -7.98 -19.79
C LEU A 238 11.11 -9.18 -20.01
N PRO A 239 12.36 -8.95 -20.49
CA PRO A 239 13.34 -10.01 -20.69
C PRO A 239 13.55 -10.89 -19.45
N TRP A 240 13.95 -12.15 -19.68
CA TRP A 240 14.26 -13.12 -18.63
C TRP A 240 13.08 -13.48 -17.70
N GLY A 241 11.83 -13.28 -18.15
CA GLY A 241 10.62 -13.69 -17.43
C GLY A 241 10.16 -12.70 -16.34
N TRP A 242 10.65 -11.47 -16.38
CA TRP A 242 10.13 -10.39 -15.52
C TRP A 242 8.80 -9.87 -16.05
N GLN A 243 7.96 -9.39 -15.13
CA GLN A 243 6.68 -8.77 -15.44
C GLN A 243 6.61 -7.41 -14.76
N LEU A 244 6.53 -6.33 -15.55
CA LEU A 244 6.25 -5.01 -15.02
C LEU A 244 4.77 -4.94 -14.64
N ARG A 245 4.50 -4.74 -13.34
CA ARG A 245 3.15 -4.82 -12.77
C ARG A 245 2.49 -3.47 -12.57
N TYR A 246 3.27 -2.41 -12.36
CA TYR A 246 2.71 -1.06 -12.25
C TYR A 246 3.74 0.02 -12.55
N ALA A 247 3.22 1.19 -12.90
CA ALA A 247 3.94 2.46 -12.82
C ALA A 247 3.09 3.47 -12.02
N GLY A 248 3.72 4.48 -11.45
CA GLY A 248 3.01 5.43 -10.60
C GLY A 248 3.72 6.75 -10.38
N LEU A 249 3.00 7.65 -9.74
CA LEU A 249 3.47 8.96 -9.31
C LEU A 249 3.18 9.13 -7.81
N SER A 250 4.12 9.68 -7.04
CA SER A 250 3.91 10.03 -5.64
C SER A 250 4.28 11.49 -5.38
N LEU A 251 3.39 12.22 -4.70
CA LEU A 251 3.72 13.47 -4.04
C LEU A 251 4.03 13.15 -2.59
N ASN A 252 5.21 13.51 -2.13
CA ASN A 252 5.75 13.09 -0.85
C ASN A 252 6.29 14.31 -0.11
N HIS A 253 5.86 14.47 1.13
CA HIS A 253 6.48 15.38 2.08
C HIS A 253 7.17 14.54 3.15
N GLN A 254 8.35 14.95 3.59
CA GLN A 254 9.01 14.33 4.74
C GLN A 254 9.61 15.43 5.61
N SER A 255 9.30 15.41 6.91
CA SER A 255 9.87 16.35 7.89
C SER A 255 10.04 15.70 9.24
N ASN A 256 10.92 16.23 10.09
CA ASN A 256 11.11 15.73 11.45
C ASN A 256 10.22 16.42 12.50
N GLY A 257 9.37 17.37 12.06
CA GLY A 257 8.45 18.11 12.93
C GLY A 257 9.10 18.98 13.99
N GLN A 258 10.41 19.26 13.89
CA GLN A 258 11.14 20.08 14.85
C GLN A 258 11.19 21.54 14.42
N PRO A 259 11.21 22.51 15.37
CA PRO A 259 11.53 23.89 15.06
C PRO A 259 13.04 24.08 14.83
N LEU A 260 13.45 25.29 14.43
CA LEU A 260 14.86 25.68 14.46
C LEU A 260 15.45 25.49 15.87
N PRO A 261 16.72 25.07 15.98
CA PRO A 261 17.67 24.79 14.89
C PRO A 261 17.62 23.35 14.33
N LEU A 262 16.72 22.51 14.84
CA LEU A 262 16.67 21.08 14.53
C LEU A 262 15.77 20.74 13.34
N SER A 263 15.03 21.70 12.80
CA SER A 263 14.12 21.56 11.65
C SER A 263 14.82 20.88 10.47
N ARG A 264 14.22 19.82 9.93
CA ARG A 264 14.64 19.18 8.67
C ARG A 264 13.40 18.82 7.89
N SER A 265 13.37 19.17 6.61
CA SER A 265 12.26 18.84 5.72
C SER A 265 12.65 18.88 4.25
N TRP A 266 11.84 18.23 3.43
CA TRP A 266 11.91 18.30 1.97
C TRP A 266 10.63 17.77 1.34
N ASN A 267 10.35 18.25 0.13
CA ASN A 267 9.24 17.83 -0.70
C ASN A 267 9.74 17.14 -1.97
N ARG A 268 9.07 16.05 -2.39
CA ARG A 268 9.48 15.22 -3.52
C ARG A 268 8.28 14.85 -4.40
N THR A 269 8.50 14.93 -5.71
CA THR A 269 7.65 14.29 -6.71
C THR A 269 8.38 13.08 -7.25
N MET A 270 7.79 11.89 -7.14
CA MET A 270 8.43 10.61 -7.44
C MET A 270 7.75 9.89 -8.59
N LEU A 271 8.54 9.30 -9.48
CA LEU A 271 8.14 8.24 -10.38
C LEU A 271 8.38 6.89 -9.71
N LEU A 272 7.39 6.01 -9.77
CA LEU A 272 7.41 4.68 -9.17
C LEU A 272 7.24 3.61 -10.26
N ALA A 273 7.91 2.49 -10.11
CA ALA A 273 7.65 1.29 -10.90
C ALA A 273 7.90 0.04 -10.06
N GLY A 274 7.13 -1.02 -10.31
CA GLY A 274 7.32 -2.31 -9.66
C GLY A 274 7.16 -3.46 -10.62
N MET A 275 8.07 -4.41 -10.52
CA MET A 275 8.09 -5.61 -11.34
C MET A 275 8.37 -6.84 -10.49
N GLU A 276 7.90 -7.99 -10.95
CA GLU A 276 8.06 -9.25 -10.25
C GLU A 276 8.48 -10.36 -11.21
N LYS A 277 8.99 -11.44 -10.64
CA LYS A 277 9.36 -12.65 -11.38
C LYS A 277 9.09 -13.89 -10.53
N ASN A 278 8.38 -14.85 -11.13
CA ASN A 278 8.09 -16.17 -10.56
C ASN A 278 7.51 -16.16 -9.14
N GLN A 279 6.81 -15.09 -8.73
CA GLN A 279 6.28 -14.89 -7.37
C GLN A 279 7.35 -15.00 -6.26
N ALA A 280 8.63 -14.90 -6.61
CA ALA A 280 9.75 -15.07 -5.69
C ALA A 280 10.64 -13.83 -5.63
N PHE A 281 10.72 -13.07 -6.74
CA PHE A 281 11.54 -11.87 -6.83
C PHE A 281 10.68 -10.66 -7.12
N TYR A 282 10.94 -9.58 -6.40
CA TYR A 282 10.25 -8.30 -6.54
C TYR A 282 11.29 -7.18 -6.63
N LEU A 283 11.10 -6.29 -7.59
CA LEU A 283 11.95 -5.11 -7.77
C LEU A 283 11.09 -3.85 -7.82
N PHE A 284 11.53 -2.84 -7.08
CA PHE A 284 10.86 -1.56 -6.93
C PHE A 284 11.83 -0.44 -7.28
N GLY A 285 11.47 0.39 -8.25
CA GLY A 285 12.21 1.57 -8.62
C GLY A 285 11.49 2.83 -8.16
N LYS A 286 12.24 3.77 -7.58
CA LYS A 286 11.78 5.14 -7.35
C LYS A 286 12.81 6.11 -7.92
N LEU A 287 12.35 7.10 -8.67
CA LEU A 287 13.14 8.25 -9.10
C LEU A 287 12.40 9.50 -8.63
N TRP A 288 13.08 10.42 -7.95
CA TRP A 288 12.42 11.61 -7.43
C TRP A 288 13.13 12.89 -7.81
N TYR A 289 12.31 13.90 -8.03
CA TYR A 289 12.69 15.29 -8.12
C TYR A 289 12.36 15.96 -6.78
N ARG A 290 13.37 16.56 -6.14
CA ARG A 290 13.16 17.41 -4.98
C ARG A 290 12.53 18.73 -5.46
N THR A 291 11.37 19.06 -4.94
CA THR A 291 10.73 20.35 -5.20
C THR A 291 11.59 21.47 -4.58
N PRO A 292 11.99 22.49 -5.35
CA PRO A 292 12.77 23.61 -4.83
C PRO A 292 11.99 24.41 -3.79
N GLU A 293 12.70 24.85 -2.76
CA GLU A 293 12.21 25.76 -1.71
C GLU A 293 13.01 27.07 -1.78
N ASP A 294 12.43 28.16 -1.27
CA ASP A 294 13.17 29.42 -1.13
C ASP A 294 14.37 29.22 -0.18
N ALA A 295 15.53 29.81 -0.49
CA ALA A 295 16.76 29.58 0.28
C ALA A 295 16.66 29.92 1.79
N LYS A 296 15.72 30.79 2.17
CA LYS A 296 15.42 31.16 3.56
C LYS A 296 14.55 30.14 4.30
N ASP A 297 13.84 29.29 3.56
CA ASP A 297 12.88 28.30 4.06
C ASP A 297 13.37 26.85 3.81
N ASP A 298 14.54 26.68 3.16
CA ASP A 298 15.16 25.38 2.89
C ASP A 298 15.99 24.92 4.10
N ASP A 299 15.49 23.92 4.83
CA ASP A 299 16.16 23.41 6.04
C ASP A 299 17.49 22.68 5.75
N ASN A 300 17.66 22.13 4.54
CA ASN A 300 18.74 21.21 4.20
C ASN A 300 19.01 21.21 2.67
N PRO A 301 19.65 22.26 2.12
CA PRO A 301 19.81 22.46 0.68
C PRO A 301 20.59 21.36 -0.04
N ASP A 302 21.49 20.69 0.68
CA ASP A 302 22.38 19.64 0.20
C ASP A 302 21.79 18.22 0.30
N ILE A 303 20.56 18.04 0.82
CA ILE A 303 19.97 16.71 1.09
C ILE A 303 19.93 15.78 -0.13
N SER A 304 19.69 16.34 -1.32
CA SER A 304 19.63 15.56 -2.58
C SER A 304 21.00 15.04 -3.02
N ASP A 305 22.08 15.65 -2.55
CA ASP A 305 23.44 15.23 -2.88
C ASP A 305 23.97 14.16 -1.90
N LEU A 306 23.24 13.91 -0.82
CA LEU A 306 23.56 12.97 0.25
C LEU A 306 22.64 11.74 0.23
N ILE A 307 21.34 11.92 0.47
CA ILE A 307 20.35 10.82 0.43
C ILE A 307 20.12 10.35 -1.00
N GLY A 308 20.08 11.31 -1.93
CA GLY A 308 20.09 11.06 -3.36
C GLY A 308 18.79 11.37 -4.08
N ARG A 309 18.63 10.75 -5.26
CA ARG A 309 17.55 11.01 -6.24
C ARG A 309 16.85 9.75 -6.73
N ALA A 310 17.40 8.58 -6.41
CA ALA A 310 16.84 7.30 -6.81
C ALA A 310 16.98 6.27 -5.71
N GLU A 311 16.01 5.35 -5.68
CA GLU A 311 15.98 4.16 -4.83
C GLU A 311 15.68 2.95 -5.71
N LEU A 312 16.46 1.89 -5.55
CA LEU A 312 16.17 0.58 -6.11
C LEU A 312 16.10 -0.41 -4.95
N ALA A 313 14.94 -1.03 -4.75
CA ALA A 313 14.75 -2.07 -3.75
C ALA A 313 14.45 -3.41 -4.43
N GLY A 314 15.06 -4.48 -3.94
CA GLY A 314 14.84 -5.84 -4.39
C GLY A 314 14.59 -6.77 -3.22
N TYR A 315 13.58 -7.63 -3.36
CA TYR A 315 13.22 -8.63 -2.36
C TYR A 315 13.15 -10.01 -3.00
N TRP A 316 13.70 -10.99 -2.28
CA TRP A 316 13.71 -12.39 -2.68
C TRP A 316 13.11 -13.25 -1.57
N HIS A 317 12.02 -13.94 -1.90
CA HIS A 317 11.39 -14.95 -1.07
C HIS A 317 12.16 -16.25 -1.29
N VAL A 318 13.11 -16.51 -0.39
CA VAL A 318 13.97 -17.70 -0.45
C VAL A 318 13.12 -18.96 -0.27
N ASN A 319 12.16 -18.89 0.64
CA ASN A 319 11.14 -19.89 0.93
C ASN A 319 9.97 -19.21 1.69
N PRO A 320 8.90 -19.93 2.08
CA PRO A 320 7.76 -19.32 2.78
C PRO A 320 8.12 -18.59 4.08
N ASP A 321 9.23 -18.96 4.72
CA ASP A 321 9.66 -18.41 6.00
C ASP A 321 10.67 -17.29 5.89
N HIS A 322 11.45 -17.21 4.81
CA HIS A 322 12.59 -16.31 4.71
C HIS A 322 12.53 -15.40 3.49
N THR A 323 12.57 -14.09 3.75
CA THR A 323 12.72 -13.06 2.73
C THR A 323 14.03 -12.31 2.95
N LEU A 324 14.80 -12.12 1.88
CA LEU A 324 15.98 -11.26 1.86
C LEU A 324 15.68 -10.00 1.05
N GLY A 325 16.13 -8.85 1.54
CA GLY A 325 15.93 -7.56 0.91
C GLY A 325 17.23 -6.78 0.74
N VAL A 326 17.33 -6.01 -0.33
CA VAL A 326 18.34 -4.99 -0.52
C VAL A 326 17.68 -3.71 -1.00
N THR A 327 17.98 -2.58 -0.38
CA THR A 327 17.62 -1.24 -0.86
C THR A 327 18.89 -0.46 -1.11
N LEU A 328 19.01 0.12 -2.31
CA LEU A 328 20.09 1.01 -2.71
C LEU A 328 19.51 2.40 -2.96
N ARG A 329 20.09 3.42 -2.34
CA ARG A 329 19.84 4.83 -2.68
C ARG A 329 21.10 5.45 -3.25
N HIS A 330 20.95 6.32 -4.24
CA HIS A 330 22.09 6.99 -4.87
C HIS A 330 21.73 8.40 -5.35
N SER A 331 22.70 9.32 -5.32
CA SER A 331 22.50 10.72 -5.73
C SER A 331 22.49 10.98 -7.22
N LEU A 332 22.79 9.94 -8.02
CA LEU A 332 22.89 10.01 -9.49
C LEU A 332 23.91 11.06 -9.97
N ARG A 333 25.01 11.19 -9.22
CA ARG A 333 26.18 11.99 -9.59
C ARG A 333 27.43 11.11 -9.61
N ALA A 334 28.46 11.51 -10.36
CA ALA A 334 29.68 10.71 -10.53
C ALA A 334 30.41 10.43 -9.20
N ASN A 335 30.51 11.43 -8.32
CA ASN A 335 31.02 11.27 -6.95
C ASN A 335 29.85 11.16 -5.97
N GLY A 336 28.88 10.29 -6.29
CA GLY A 336 27.58 10.26 -5.63
C GLY A 336 27.61 9.63 -4.25
N ASN A 337 26.88 10.24 -3.32
CA ASN A 337 26.55 9.64 -2.04
C ASN A 337 25.29 8.78 -2.16
N GLY A 338 25.00 8.05 -1.08
CA GLY A 338 23.78 7.26 -0.97
C GLY A 338 23.83 6.36 0.24
N SER A 339 23.06 5.28 0.17
CA SER A 339 23.03 4.26 1.21
C SER A 339 22.68 2.89 0.65
N VAL A 340 23.08 1.87 1.40
CA VAL A 340 22.64 0.49 1.23
C VAL A 340 21.95 0.04 2.50
N ARG A 341 20.87 -0.71 2.35
CA ARG A 341 20.20 -1.39 3.43
C ARG A 341 19.98 -2.84 3.04
N LEU A 342 20.45 -3.74 3.88
CA LEU A 342 20.22 -5.18 3.77
C LEU A 342 19.16 -5.58 4.79
N GLU A 343 18.25 -6.45 4.40
CA GLU A 343 17.12 -6.86 5.24
C GLU A 343 16.97 -8.38 5.23
N TRP A 344 16.64 -8.95 6.38
CA TRP A 344 16.20 -10.33 6.52
C TRP A 344 14.92 -10.35 7.32
N LEU A 345 13.87 -10.93 6.74
CA LEU A 345 12.61 -11.17 7.40
C LEU A 345 12.42 -12.67 7.59
N ARG A 346 12.06 -13.08 8.82
CA ARG A 346 11.70 -14.47 9.12
C ARG A 346 10.27 -14.55 9.64
N ASN A 347 9.43 -15.31 8.95
CA ASN A 347 8.08 -15.65 9.38
C ASN A 347 8.09 -16.67 10.52
N PHE A 348 7.07 -16.60 11.37
CA PHE A 348 6.83 -17.55 12.46
C PHE A 348 5.63 -18.47 12.24
N ASP A 349 4.86 -18.28 11.16
CA ASP A 349 3.63 -19.06 10.91
C ASP A 349 3.83 -20.58 10.96
N HIS A 350 4.98 -21.10 10.49
CA HIS A 350 5.30 -22.54 10.51
C HIS A 350 6.02 -23.01 11.79
N SER A 351 6.25 -22.13 12.77
CA SER A 351 7.01 -22.44 13.98
C SER A 351 6.15 -22.84 15.19
N GLY A 352 4.83 -22.64 15.11
CA GLY A 352 3.91 -22.77 16.26
C GLY A 352 4.08 -21.69 17.34
N PHE A 353 5.01 -20.75 17.16
CA PHE A 353 5.21 -19.61 18.03
C PHE A 353 4.21 -18.51 17.65
N VAL A 354 3.18 -18.31 18.49
CA VAL A 354 2.06 -17.36 18.31
C VAL A 354 1.09 -17.80 17.19
N GLY A 355 -0.23 -17.61 17.41
CA GLY A 355 -1.29 -18.10 16.53
C GLY A 355 -1.07 -17.79 15.05
N ASN A 356 -1.50 -18.70 14.17
CA ASN A 356 -1.22 -18.65 12.73
C ASN A 356 -1.65 -17.33 12.08
N ASN A 357 -0.92 -16.90 11.05
CA ASN A 357 -1.25 -15.78 10.17
C ASN A 357 -1.19 -14.40 10.86
N SER A 358 -0.42 -14.25 11.95
CA SER A 358 -0.28 -12.95 12.64
C SER A 358 0.40 -11.85 11.80
N GLY A 359 0.98 -12.21 10.64
CA GLY A 359 1.76 -11.28 9.81
C GLY A 359 3.06 -10.82 10.45
N LEU A 360 3.38 -11.35 11.63
CA LEU A 360 4.56 -11.01 12.42
C LEU A 360 5.80 -11.69 11.86
N ARG A 361 6.83 -10.92 11.57
CA ARG A 361 8.15 -11.44 11.19
C ARG A 361 9.23 -10.88 12.11
N LEU A 362 10.25 -11.70 12.41
CA LEU A 362 11.54 -11.18 12.87
C LEU A 362 12.11 -10.34 11.73
N HIS A 363 12.54 -9.13 12.04
CA HIS A 363 13.07 -8.18 11.06
C HIS A 363 14.45 -7.71 11.50
N THR A 364 15.45 -8.15 10.76
CA THR A 364 16.83 -7.72 10.94
C THR A 364 17.23 -6.84 9.76
N GLN A 365 17.82 -5.68 10.03
CA GLN A 365 18.29 -4.76 9.00
C GLN A 365 19.71 -4.29 9.30
N LEU A 366 20.54 -4.18 8.27
CA LEU A 366 21.83 -3.52 8.32
C LEU A 366 21.83 -2.36 7.31
N PHE A 367 21.86 -1.14 7.82
CA PHE A 367 21.95 0.08 7.03
C PHE A 367 23.38 0.60 7.05
N SER A 368 23.88 1.10 5.91
CA SER A 368 25.12 1.88 5.84
C SER A 368 25.00 2.99 4.81
N GLY A 369 25.29 4.23 5.19
CA GLY A 369 25.26 5.39 4.29
C GLY A 369 24.62 6.63 4.93
N TYR A 370 24.04 7.48 4.08
CA TYR A 370 23.37 8.72 4.46
C TYR A 370 21.85 8.56 4.52
N GLY A 371 21.19 9.33 5.39
CA GLY A 371 19.73 9.35 5.51
C GLY A 371 19.13 8.18 6.28
N ASP A 372 19.79 7.73 7.35
CA ASP A 372 19.19 6.82 8.35
C ASP A 372 17.99 7.48 9.06
N SER A 373 18.06 8.81 9.25
CA SER A 373 16.95 9.67 9.64
C SER A 373 17.16 11.06 9.03
N LEU A 374 16.15 11.93 9.02
CA LEU A 374 16.29 13.29 8.49
C LEU A 374 17.29 14.12 9.29
N VAL A 375 17.32 14.00 10.62
CA VAL A 375 18.31 14.72 11.43
C VAL A 375 19.75 14.24 11.18
N ASP A 376 19.91 13.03 10.62
CA ASP A 376 21.19 12.43 10.25
C ASP A 376 21.44 12.44 8.73
N TYR A 377 20.70 13.26 7.95
CA TYR A 377 20.77 13.20 6.49
C TYR A 377 22.18 13.44 5.93
N ASN A 378 22.97 14.30 6.59
CA ASN A 378 24.35 14.66 6.23
C ASN A 378 25.41 13.91 7.04
N ARG A 379 25.02 12.82 7.71
CA ARG A 379 25.94 11.97 8.47
C ARG A 379 25.92 10.55 7.92
N ARG A 380 27.10 10.04 7.58
CA ARG A 380 27.26 8.62 7.24
C ARG A 380 27.25 7.79 8.52
N ARG A 381 26.37 6.79 8.58
CA ARG A 381 26.22 5.89 9.73
C ARG A 381 26.10 4.45 9.27
N THR A 382 26.48 3.53 10.14
CA THR A 382 26.19 2.10 10.01
C THR A 382 25.32 1.68 11.19
N VAL A 383 24.14 1.12 10.89
CA VAL A 383 23.10 0.82 11.88
C VAL A 383 22.62 -0.60 11.72
N LEU A 384 22.73 -1.39 12.78
CA LEU A 384 22.11 -2.70 12.90
C LEU A 384 20.78 -2.54 13.66
N SER A 385 19.71 -3.05 13.08
CA SER A 385 18.35 -3.07 13.64
C SER A 385 17.92 -4.53 13.79
N VAL A 386 17.44 -4.91 14.97
CA VAL A 386 16.86 -6.23 15.22
C VAL A 386 15.55 -6.06 15.97
N GLY A 387 14.47 -6.57 15.41
CA GLY A 387 13.16 -6.38 16.00
C GLY A 387 12.09 -7.25 15.38
N LEU A 388 10.84 -6.84 15.61
CA LEU A 388 9.66 -7.46 15.02
C LEU A 388 9.00 -6.46 14.09
N SER A 389 8.44 -6.96 12.99
CA SER A 389 7.59 -6.16 12.11
C SER A 389 6.33 -6.90 11.69
N LEU A 390 5.27 -6.13 11.46
CA LEU A 390 4.07 -6.55 10.77
C LEU A 390 4.17 -6.07 9.32
N VAL A 391 3.99 -7.01 8.39
CA VAL A 391 4.00 -6.78 6.95
C VAL A 391 2.70 -7.33 6.36
N ASP A 392 2.03 -6.51 5.53
CA ASP A 392 0.70 -6.80 4.96
C ASP A 392 0.79 -7.10 3.45
N TRP A 393 -0.02 -8.07 2.99
CA TRP A 393 0.00 -8.70 1.65
C TRP A 393 -1.16 -9.73 1.50
#